data_AF-A0A923V697-F1
#
_entry.id   AF-A0A923V697-F1
#
_cell.length_a   1.000
_cell.length_b   1.000
_cell.length_c   1.000
_cell.angle_alpha   90.00
_cell.angle_beta   90.00
_cell.angle_gamma   90.00
#
_symmetry.space_group_name_H-M   'P 1'
#
loop_
_entity.id
_entity.type
_entity.pdbx_description
1 polymer ?
#
loop_
_entity_poly.entity_id
_entity_poly.type
_entity_poly.pdbx_seq_one_letter_code
_entity_poly.pdbx_strand_id
1 'polypeptide(L)'
;DYASPVNIGNPDEITIKQFCEEIIKLTGTSQKIVYRELPQDDPKQRRPDITKARTLLNWEPKVNRAEGLKITYAYFKSLPTEALKKIEHKDFTTFNK
;
A
#
# COMPACT_ATOMS: atom_id res chain seq x y z
N ASP A 1 25.79 16.95 5.20
CA ASP A 1 25.82 15.60 4.61
C ASP A 1 25.40 14.61 5.69
N TYR A 2 24.51 13.66 5.38
CA TYR A 2 23.99 12.66 6.33
C TYR A 2 24.01 11.27 5.70
N ALA A 3 24.79 10.36 6.27
CA ALA A 3 25.08 9.05 5.68
C ALA A 3 24.31 7.87 6.30
N SER A 4 23.52 8.09 7.35
CA SER A 4 22.76 7.01 8.01
C SER A 4 21.36 6.87 7.40
N PRO A 5 20.68 5.72 7.60
CA PRO A 5 19.32 5.53 7.11
C PRO A 5 18.31 6.54 7.66
N VAL A 6 17.37 6.95 6.81
CA VAL A 6 16.24 7.82 7.12
C VAL A 6 14.96 7.12 6.67
N ASN A 7 14.00 6.97 7.58
CA ASN A 7 12.70 6.40 7.26
C ASN A 7 11.90 7.39 6.39
N ILE A 8 11.41 6.92 5.24
CA ILE A 8 10.53 7.64 4.35
C ILE A 8 9.23 6.85 4.23
N GLY A 9 8.15 7.40 4.77
CA GLY A 9 6.85 6.73 4.79
C GLY A 9 5.76 7.60 5.39
N ASN A 10 4.54 7.10 5.38
CA ASN A 10 3.41 7.77 6.01
C ASN A 10 3.19 7.20 7.43
N PRO A 11 3.22 8.03 8.49
CA PRO A 11 2.97 7.57 9.86
C PRO A 11 1.47 7.32 10.16
N ASP A 12 0.56 7.67 9.25
CA ASP A 12 -0.88 7.46 9.39
C ASP A 12 -1.23 5.97 9.27
N GLU A 13 -1.33 5.34 10.44
CA GLU A 13 -1.64 3.91 10.56
C GLU A 13 -3.11 3.60 10.20
N ILE A 14 -3.32 2.42 9.61
CA ILE A 14 -4.65 1.89 9.27
C ILE A 14 -4.63 0.37 9.38
N THR A 15 -5.75 -0.23 9.80
CA THR A 15 -5.92 -1.69 9.77
C THR A 15 -6.23 -2.19 8.36
N ILE A 16 -5.89 -3.45 8.06
CA ILE A 16 -6.26 -4.07 6.77
C ILE A 16 -7.78 -4.06 6.56
N LYS A 17 -8.59 -4.24 7.61
CA LYS A 17 -10.06 -4.17 7.53
C LYS A 17 -10.54 -2.80 7.06
N GLN A 18 -10.07 -1.72 7.68
CA GLN A 18 -10.43 -0.36 7.30
C GLN A 18 -9.97 -0.05 5.86
N PHE A 19 -8.78 -0.53 5.49
CA PHE A 19 -8.29 -0.37 4.12
C PHE A 19 -9.21 -1.05 3.10
N CYS A 20 -9.64 -2.30 3.36
CA CYS A 20 -10.61 -2.99 2.51
C CYS A 20 -11.95 -2.24 2.41
N GLU A 21 -12.45 -1.69 3.53
CA GLU A 21 -13.69 -0.89 3.56
C GLU A 21 -13.55 0.42 2.74
N GLU A 22 -12.40 1.10 2.83
CA GLU A 22 -12.08 2.28 2.00
C GLU A 22 -12.10 1.93 0.50
N ILE A 23 -11.52 0.80 0.10
CA ILE A 23 -11.54 0.32 -1.30
C ILE A 23 -12.95 0.00 -1.76
N ILE A 24 -13.76 -0.69 -0.95
CA ILE A 24 -15.15 -0.99 -1.29
C ILE A 24 -15.93 0.30 -1.54
N LYS A 25 -15.79 1.27 -0.62
CA LYS A 25 -16.44 2.58 -0.76
C LYS A 25 -15.97 3.35 -2.00
N LEU A 26 -14.66 3.33 -2.29
CA LEU A 26 -14.07 4.04 -3.42
C LEU A 26 -14.51 3.44 -4.77
N THR A 27 -14.57 2.10 -4.85
CA THR A 27 -14.83 1.38 -6.10
C THR A 27 -16.31 1.12 -6.35
N GLY A 28 -17.14 1.13 -5.30
CA GLY A 28 -18.54 0.72 -5.38
C GLY A 28 -18.74 -0.78 -5.59
N THR A 29 -17.70 -1.60 -5.37
CA THR A 29 -17.77 -3.04 -5.58
C THR A 29 -18.68 -3.73 -4.55
N SER A 30 -19.36 -4.80 -4.97
CA SER A 30 -20.16 -5.67 -4.09
C SER A 30 -19.40 -6.90 -3.58
N GLN A 31 -18.08 -6.96 -3.84
CA GLN A 31 -17.24 -8.07 -3.40
C GLN A 31 -17.13 -8.13 -1.87
N LYS A 32 -17.03 -9.35 -1.34
CA LYS A 32 -16.98 -9.60 0.10
C LYS A 32 -15.55 -9.58 0.62
N ILE A 33 -15.37 -9.08 1.85
CA ILE A 33 -14.12 -9.23 2.59
C ILE A 33 -14.02 -10.69 3.08
N VAL A 34 -12.95 -11.38 2.71
CA VAL A 34 -12.66 -12.74 3.15
C VAL A 34 -11.46 -12.71 4.09
N TYR A 35 -11.60 -13.30 5.27
CA TYR A 35 -10.53 -13.40 6.25
C TYR A 35 -9.73 -14.68 6.02
N ARG A 36 -8.40 -14.56 6.09
CA ARG A 36 -7.46 -15.67 6.02
C ARG A 36 -6.48 -15.54 7.20
N GLU A 37 -5.81 -16.65 7.52
CA GLU A 37 -4.78 -16.66 8.55
C GLU A 37 -3.62 -15.74 8.15
N LEU A 38 -3.02 -15.08 9.16
CA LEU A 38 -1.85 -14.24 8.97
C LEU A 38 -0.64 -15.14 8.67
N PRO A 39 0.19 -14.81 7.67
CA PRO A 39 1.48 -15.47 7.51
C PRO A 39 2.32 -15.38 8.79
N GLN A 40 3.09 -16.44 9.09
CA GLN A 40 3.85 -16.53 10.34
C GLN A 40 4.85 -15.36 10.51
N ASP A 41 5.44 -14.88 9.40
CA ASP A 41 6.49 -13.86 9.41
C ASP A 41 5.95 -12.43 9.17
N ASP A 42 4.62 -12.24 9.12
CA ASP A 42 4.06 -10.93 8.82
C ASP A 42 4.05 -10.01 10.05
N PRO A 43 4.67 -8.82 9.99
CA PRO A 43 4.65 -7.87 11.10
C PRO A 43 3.22 -7.35 11.35
N LYS A 44 2.80 -7.40 12.61
CA LYS A 44 1.45 -6.97 13.03
C LYS A 44 1.25 -5.45 13.01
N GLN A 45 2.35 -4.68 13.00
CA GLN A 45 2.33 -3.22 13.02
C GLN A 45 3.31 -2.64 12.00
N ARG A 46 2.88 -1.61 11.27
CA ARG A 46 3.72 -0.90 10.29
C ARG A 46 3.46 0.60 10.40
N ARG A 47 4.21 1.28 11.28
CA ARG A 47 4.14 2.73 11.49
C ARG A 47 5.56 3.32 11.58
N PRO A 48 6.07 3.97 10.52
CA PRO A 48 7.42 4.52 10.52
C PRO A 48 7.52 5.77 11.41
N ASP A 49 8.59 5.87 12.21
CA ASP A 49 9.01 7.14 12.80
C ASP A 49 9.77 7.96 11.73
N ILE A 50 9.19 9.10 11.35
CA ILE A 50 9.72 10.00 10.32
C ILE A 50 10.36 11.27 10.90
N THR A 51 10.67 11.29 12.20
CA THR A 51 11.29 12.46 12.87
C THR A 51 12.55 12.90 12.14
N LYS A 52 13.43 11.96 11.75
CA LYS A 52 14.65 12.27 10.99
C LYS A 52 14.37 12.90 9.63
N ALA A 53 13.34 12.45 8.92
CA ALA A 53 13.02 12.98 7.60
C ALA A 53 12.52 14.44 7.71
N ARG A 54 11.71 14.73 8.73
CA ARG A 54 11.24 16.09 9.01
C ARG A 54 12.39 17.03 9.40
N THR A 55 13.27 16.59 10.30
CA THR A 55 14.31 17.46 10.85
C THR A 55 15.50 17.63 9.92
N LEU A 56 15.94 16.58 9.24
CA LEU A 56 17.15 16.60 8.40
C LEU A 56 16.87 16.98 6.96
N LEU A 57 15.72 16.56 6.43
CA LEU A 57 15.38 16.71 5.00
C LEU A 57 14.26 17.73 4.76
N ASN A 58 13.67 18.29 5.83
CA ASN A 58 12.45 19.09 5.76
C ASN A 58 11.36 18.38 4.94
N TRP A 59 11.28 17.06 5.10
CA TRP A 59 10.40 16.19 4.32
C TRP A 59 9.28 15.61 5.17
N GLU A 60 8.09 15.57 4.59
CA GLU A 60 6.94 14.84 5.12
C GLU A 60 5.99 14.44 3.96
N PRO A 61 5.16 13.39 4.13
CA PRO A 61 4.20 13.00 3.11
C PRO A 61 3.16 14.10 2.87
N LYS A 62 3.02 14.53 1.62
CA LYS A 62 2.06 15.59 1.22
C LYS A 62 0.72 15.05 0.74
N VAL A 63 0.69 13.79 0.31
CA VAL A 63 -0.50 13.11 -0.20
C VAL A 63 -0.98 12.15 0.88
N ASN A 64 -2.18 12.41 1.41
CA ASN A 64 -2.81 11.48 2.34
C ASN A 64 -3.30 10.23 1.60
N ARG A 65 -3.60 9.17 2.38
CA ARG A 65 -4.01 7.87 1.83
C ARG A 65 -5.25 7.96 0.94
N ALA A 66 -6.29 8.67 1.37
CA ALA A 66 -7.54 8.78 0.63
C ALA A 66 -7.34 9.42 -0.75
N GLU A 67 -6.50 10.45 -0.83
CA GLU A 67 -6.15 11.09 -2.10
C GLU A 67 -5.27 10.18 -2.97
N GLY A 68 -4.25 9.55 -2.39
CA GLY A 68 -3.41 8.59 -3.11
C GLY A 68 -4.22 7.43 -3.69
N LEU A 69 -5.22 6.93 -2.97
CA LEU A 69 -6.13 5.89 -3.44
C LEU A 69 -7.00 6.35 -4.62
N LYS A 70 -7.50 7.59 -4.62
CA LYS A 70 -8.26 8.13 -5.75
C LYS A 70 -7.40 8.24 -7.01
N ILE A 71 -6.17 8.76 -6.88
CA ILE A 71 -5.21 8.86 -8.00
C ILE A 71 -4.91 7.47 -8.56
N THR A 72 -4.63 6.51 -7.66
CA THR A 72 -4.35 5.11 -8.04
C THR A 72 -5.55 4.49 -8.75
N TYR A 73 -6.77 4.67 -8.25
CA TYR A 73 -7.99 4.15 -8.86
C TYR A 73 -8.26 4.76 -10.24
N ALA A 74 -8.06 6.08 -10.38
CA ALA A 74 -8.19 6.77 -11.67
C ALA A 74 -7.19 6.24 -12.70
N TYR A 75 -5.94 6.00 -12.29
CA TYR A 75 -4.94 5.36 -13.14
C TYR A 75 -5.42 3.98 -13.62
N PHE A 76 -5.82 3.07 -12.73
CA PHE A 76 -6.31 1.75 -13.14
C PHE A 76 -7.55 1.80 -14.03
N LYS A 77 -8.45 2.78 -13.85
CA LYS A 77 -9.59 3.00 -14.74
C LYS A 77 -9.19 3.43 -16.16
N SER A 78 -8.05 4.11 -16.32
CA SER A 78 -7.57 4.57 -17.62
C SER A 78 -6.87 3.48 -18.43
N LEU A 79 -6.53 2.35 -17.81
CA LEU A 79 -5.80 1.28 -18.48
C LEU A 79 -6.71 0.45 -19.40
N PRO A 80 -6.20 0.00 -20.56
CA PRO A 80 -6.92 -0.93 -21.42
C PRO A 80 -7.05 -2.30 -20.74
N THR A 81 -8.08 -3.05 -21.14
CA THR A 81 -8.40 -4.37 -20.56
C THR A 81 -7.22 -5.33 -20.65
N GLU A 82 -6.45 -5.26 -21.72
CA GLU A 82 -5.28 -6.09 -21.97
C GLU A 82 -4.18 -5.83 -20.94
N ALA A 83 -3.96 -4.56 -20.58
CA ALA A 83 -3.00 -4.18 -19.54
C ALA A 83 -3.47 -4.63 -18.14
N LEU A 84 -4.77 -4.52 -17.85
CA LEU A 84 -5.34 -4.98 -16.58
C LEU A 84 -5.25 -6.50 -16.40
N LYS A 85 -5.34 -7.26 -17.49
CA LYS A 85 -5.25 -8.74 -17.48
C LYS A 85 -3.82 -9.26 -17.58
N LYS A 86 -2.83 -8.39 -17.81
CA LYS A 86 -1.44 -8.80 -17.96
C LYS A 86 -0.87 -9.22 -16.60
N ILE A 87 -0.72 -10.52 -16.41
CA ILE A 87 -0.05 -11.10 -15.24
C ILE A 87 1.42 -11.31 -15.60
N GLU A 88 2.30 -10.39 -15.17
CA GLU A 88 3.75 -10.49 -15.36
C GLU A 88 4.50 -10.98 -14.11
N HIS A 89 3.80 -11.28 -13.01
CA HIS A 89 4.48 -11.80 -11.83
C HIS A 89 5.04 -13.18 -12.13
N LYS A 90 6.34 -13.36 -11.86
CA LYS A 90 6.98 -14.68 -11.89
C LYS A 90 6.16 -15.62 -11.01
N ASP A 91 5.70 -16.70 -11.61
CA ASP A 91 5.10 -17.79 -10.86
C ASP A 91 6.21 -18.41 -10.00
N PHE A 92 6.16 -18.15 -8.69
CA PHE A 92 7.15 -18.67 -7.74
C PHE A 92 6.80 -20.08 -7.24
N THR A 93 5.74 -20.72 -7.77
CA THR A 93 5.38 -22.09 -7.39
C THR A 93 6.52 -23.09 -7.59
N THR A 94 7.47 -22.80 -8.47
CA THR A 94 8.66 -23.65 -8.72
C THR A 94 9.79 -23.48 -7.70
N PHE A 95 9.79 -22.45 -6.85
CA PHE A 95 10.87 -22.18 -5.88
C PHE A 95 10.64 -22.80 -4.50
N ASN A 96 9.48 -23.42 -4.27
CA ASN A 96 9.14 -24.12 -3.03
C ASN A 96 9.26 -25.66 -3.16
N LYS A 97 10.10 -26.16 -4.08
CA LYS A 97 10.45 -27.59 -4.17
C LYS A 97 11.76 -27.89 -3.48
#